data_AF-A0A1A8I2C7-F1
#
_entry.id   AF-A0A1A8I2C7-F1
#
_cell.length_a   1.000
_cell.length_b   1.000
_cell.length_c   1.000
_cell.angle_alpha   90.00
_cell.angle_beta   90.00
_cell.angle_gamma   90.00
#
_symmetry.space_group_name_H-M   'P 1'
#
loop_
_entity.id
_entity.type
_entity.pdbx_description
1 polymer ?
#
loop_
_entity_poly.entity_id
_entity_poly.type
_entity_poly.pdbx_seq_one_letter_code
_entity_poly.pdbx_strand_id
1 'polypeptide(L)'
;SVCSPVDKDVFQRYRCKTRRCGPLNLTLAAQSCLSKKHQSVCSPVDKDVFQRYRCKTRRCGPLNLTLAAQSCLSKKHHAIKSVRVRLLETLQPLLEDPRLDVRVIQLVRDPRAILASRMAAFSSQYHMWKNWAQDGQVPEDDEEVMRLKGSCDQVRSSVEMGLSQPPWLRGRYMLVRYEDIALDPMQKAEEMYKFAEIPFSSQAREWILKNTHATEEASSYFSTQKNSSEQAEKWRFSIPFTLAQVVQKVCGPTMQLFGYKFVNDEKTLINKSFSLREDKQFN
;
A
#
# COMPACT_ATOMS: atom_id res chain seq x y z
N SER A 1 -8.40 12.29 12.47
CA SER A 1 -7.28 12.12 11.51
C SER A 1 -6.04 11.74 12.31
N VAL A 2 -5.34 10.66 11.95
CA VAL A 2 -4.04 10.33 12.58
C VAL A 2 -2.98 10.61 11.52
N CYS A 3 -2.26 11.73 11.67
CA CYS A 3 -1.09 12.04 10.86
C CYS A 3 0.13 11.35 11.48
N SER A 4 1.05 10.86 10.64
CA SER A 4 2.35 10.35 11.09
C SER A 4 3.43 11.44 10.90
N PRO A 5 4.34 11.64 11.87
CA PRO A 5 5.47 12.56 11.73
C PRO A 5 6.41 12.14 10.59
N VAL A 6 6.86 13.09 9.76
CA VAL A 6 7.81 12.81 8.68
C VAL A 6 9.27 12.75 9.18
N ASP A 7 9.58 13.35 10.33
CA ASP A 7 10.89 13.21 10.98
C ASP A 7 10.84 12.12 12.07
N LYS A 8 11.55 11.02 11.78
CA LYS A 8 11.78 9.77 12.56
C LYS A 8 10.74 8.64 12.49
N ASP A 9 9.58 8.79 11.87
CA ASP A 9 8.50 7.80 12.01
C ASP A 9 7.93 7.29 10.67
N VAL A 10 8.83 7.03 9.73
CA VAL A 10 8.46 6.56 8.39
C VAL A 10 8.28 5.03 8.44
N PHE A 11 7.03 4.59 8.56
CA PHE A 11 6.52 3.21 8.35
C PHE A 11 6.95 2.07 9.31
N GLN A 12 6.63 2.14 10.61
CA GLN A 12 6.36 0.90 11.36
C GLN A 12 4.86 0.60 11.38
N ARG A 13 4.43 -0.30 10.48
CA ARG A 13 3.05 -0.81 10.46
C ARG A 13 2.95 -2.06 11.33
N TYR A 14 2.64 -1.89 12.61
CA TYR A 14 2.16 -3.00 13.42
C TYR A 14 0.65 -3.11 13.27
N ARG A 15 0.15 -4.20 12.69
CA ARG A 15 -1.30 -4.49 12.62
C ARG A 15 -1.66 -5.73 13.41
N CYS A 16 -2.66 -5.58 14.27
CA CYS A 16 -3.39 -6.69 14.88
C CYS A 16 -4.32 -7.32 13.82
N LYS A 17 -4.54 -8.64 13.89
CA LYS A 17 -5.52 -9.36 13.05
C LYS A 17 -6.90 -8.69 13.20
N THR A 18 -7.40 -8.08 12.12
CA THR A 18 -8.76 -7.53 12.04
C THR A 18 -9.61 -8.46 11.17
N ARG A 19 -10.57 -9.18 11.79
CA ARG A 19 -11.70 -9.80 11.07
C ARG A 19 -12.89 -8.82 11.20
N ARG A 20 -13.40 -8.37 10.03
CA ARG A 20 -14.64 -7.63 9.67
C ARG A 20 -15.14 -6.49 10.60
N CYS A 21 -15.43 -5.33 9.99
CA CYS A 21 -16.51 -4.43 10.42
C CYS A 21 -17.50 -4.26 9.26
N GLY A 22 -18.80 -4.41 9.56
CA GLY A 22 -19.93 -4.10 8.69
C GLY A 22 -20.17 -2.59 8.54
N PRO A 23 -21.30 -2.19 7.92
CA PRO A 23 -21.43 -0.92 7.20
C PRO A 23 -21.72 0.23 8.17
N LEU A 24 -20.68 0.95 8.57
CA LEU A 24 -20.82 2.31 9.08
C LEU A 24 -19.75 3.16 8.39
N ASN A 25 -20.25 4.16 7.66
CA ASN A 25 -19.49 5.18 6.96
C ASN A 25 -18.49 5.85 7.91
N LEU A 26 -17.32 6.21 7.36
CA LEU A 26 -16.15 6.81 8.01
C LEU A 26 -15.29 5.84 8.84
N THR A 27 -14.35 5.16 8.18
CA THR A 27 -13.18 4.60 8.86
C THR A 27 -11.87 5.04 8.20
N LEU A 28 -11.18 5.99 8.84
CA LEU A 28 -9.75 6.27 8.65
C LEU A 28 -9.00 5.42 9.68
N ALA A 29 -8.36 4.34 9.23
CA ALA A 29 -7.58 3.46 10.10
C ALA A 29 -6.17 3.23 9.53
N ALA A 30 -5.25 4.12 9.92
CA ALA A 30 -3.82 3.84 9.95
C ALA A 30 -3.38 3.87 11.42
N GLN A 31 -3.26 2.68 12.03
CA GLN A 31 -2.51 2.50 13.27
C GLN A 31 -1.02 2.44 12.90
N SER A 32 -0.34 3.57 13.06
CA SER A 32 1.11 3.66 13.20
C SER A 32 1.38 4.66 14.31
N CYS A 33 1.38 4.18 15.54
CA CYS A 33 1.85 4.93 16.69
C CYS A 33 2.92 4.06 17.32
N LEU A 34 4.19 4.47 17.19
CA LEU A 34 5.29 4.29 18.14
C LEU A 34 6.56 4.85 17.50
N SER A 35 7.01 6.00 18.00
CA SER A 35 8.38 6.48 17.87
C SER A 35 9.16 6.10 19.12
N LYS A 36 10.41 5.65 18.98
CA LYS A 36 11.32 5.39 20.12
C LYS A 36 11.66 6.64 20.95
N LYS A 37 11.25 7.85 20.55
CA LYS A 37 11.62 9.11 21.22
C LYS A 37 10.45 10.00 21.68
N HIS A 38 9.19 9.59 21.53
CA HIS A 38 8.05 10.38 22.05
C HIS A 38 7.45 9.72 23.28
N GLN A 39 7.31 10.50 24.36
CA GLN A 39 6.51 10.16 25.54
C GLN A 39 5.15 9.62 25.08
N SER A 40 4.73 8.51 25.69
CA SER A 40 3.74 7.59 25.13
C SER A 40 2.43 8.28 24.78
N VAL A 41 2.17 8.42 23.47
CA VAL A 41 0.85 8.75 22.92
C VAL A 41 -0.20 7.66 23.25
N CYS A 42 0.27 6.53 23.76
CA CYS A 42 -0.55 5.44 24.26
C CYS A 42 -0.91 5.65 25.73
N SER A 43 -2.15 5.37 26.09
CA SER A 43 -2.54 5.19 27.49
C SER A 43 -1.82 3.97 28.11
N PRO A 44 -1.70 3.91 29.45
CA PRO A 44 -1.25 2.72 30.15
C PRO A 44 -2.08 1.48 29.77
N VAL A 45 -1.47 0.30 29.83
CA VAL A 45 -2.16 -0.97 29.53
C VAL A 45 -3.08 -1.32 30.70
N ASP A 46 -4.37 -1.07 30.52
CA ASP A 46 -5.40 -1.51 31.45
C ASP A 46 -5.76 -2.99 31.16
N LYS A 47 -5.70 -3.84 32.20
CA LYS A 47 -5.93 -5.29 32.10
C LYS A 47 -7.42 -5.65 32.07
N ASP A 48 -8.31 -4.73 32.48
CA ASP A 48 -9.75 -4.97 32.62
C ASP A 48 -10.59 -4.55 31.40
N VAL A 49 -9.95 -3.95 30.38
CA VAL A 49 -10.65 -3.60 29.14
C VAL A 49 -10.73 -4.81 28.21
N PHE A 50 -11.91 -5.42 28.12
CA PHE A 50 -12.21 -6.46 27.14
C PHE A 50 -12.08 -5.90 25.72
N GLN A 51 -10.94 -6.14 25.07
CA GLN A 51 -10.74 -5.79 23.67
C GLN A 51 -10.94 -6.99 22.76
N ARG A 52 -11.95 -6.86 21.89
CA ARG A 52 -12.36 -7.83 20.87
C ARG A 52 -11.22 -8.24 19.90
N TYR A 53 -10.08 -7.52 19.90
CA TYR A 53 -8.91 -7.77 19.03
C TYR A 53 -7.58 -7.63 19.79
N ARG A 54 -6.96 -8.75 20.17
CA ARG A 54 -5.60 -8.79 20.78
C ARG A 54 -4.50 -8.58 19.73
N CYS A 55 -3.71 -7.52 19.87
CA CYS A 55 -2.37 -7.47 19.25
C CYS A 55 -1.40 -8.28 20.11
N LYS A 56 -0.77 -9.31 19.53
CA LYS A 56 0.22 -10.14 20.25
C LYS A 56 1.50 -9.39 20.65
N THR A 57 1.72 -8.18 20.14
CA THR A 57 2.93 -7.37 20.34
C THR A 57 2.63 -5.98 20.92
N ARG A 58 1.58 -5.83 21.72
CA ARG A 58 1.26 -4.52 22.34
C ARG A 58 2.15 -4.25 23.55
N ARG A 59 3.10 -3.33 23.38
CA ARG A 59 3.70 -2.55 24.49
C ARG A 59 2.96 -1.21 24.73
N CYS A 60 1.76 -1.05 24.17
CA CYS A 60 1.04 0.22 24.08
C CYS A 60 -0.47 -0.04 24.29
N GLY A 61 -1.09 0.72 25.21
CA GLY A 61 -2.54 0.71 25.43
C GLY A 61 -3.33 1.43 24.31
N PRO A 62 -4.61 1.76 24.52
CA PRO A 62 -5.38 2.56 23.57
C PRO A 62 -4.67 3.87 23.20
N LEU A 63 -4.81 4.32 21.96
CA LEU A 63 -4.25 5.58 21.50
C LEU A 63 -4.99 6.74 22.19
N ASN A 64 -4.25 7.60 22.89
CA ASN A 64 -4.79 8.86 23.39
C ASN A 64 -4.86 9.85 22.23
N LEU A 65 -6.08 10.12 21.74
CA LEU A 65 -6.30 10.95 20.56
C LEU A 65 -5.86 12.41 20.78
N THR A 66 -5.97 12.92 22.01
CA THR A 66 -5.54 14.29 22.35
C THR A 66 -4.03 14.42 22.25
N LEU A 67 -3.28 13.50 22.89
CA LEU A 67 -1.82 13.47 22.79
C LEU A 67 -1.35 13.22 21.36
N ALA A 68 -2.08 12.39 20.60
CA ALA A 68 -1.77 12.12 19.19
C ALA A 68 -1.95 13.37 18.33
N ALA A 69 -3.04 14.11 18.56
CA ALA A 69 -3.31 15.37 17.88
C ALA A 69 -2.26 16.43 18.22
N GLN A 70 -1.90 16.59 19.50
CA GLN A 70 -0.84 17.52 19.92
C GLN A 70 0.52 17.16 19.32
N SER A 71 0.90 15.88 19.36
CA SER A 71 2.14 15.40 18.75
C SER A 71 2.15 15.63 17.24
N CYS A 72 1.03 15.39 16.56
CA CYS A 72 0.84 15.71 15.15
C CYS A 72 1.04 17.20 14.88
N LEU A 73 0.29 18.08 15.56
CA LEU A 73 0.33 19.53 15.36
C LEU A 73 1.70 20.15 15.68
N SER A 74 2.53 19.49 16.50
CA SER A 74 3.90 19.92 16.77
C SER A 74 4.87 19.75 15.59
N LYS A 75 4.45 19.07 14.51
CA LYS A 75 5.31 18.75 13.37
C LYS A 75 5.13 19.75 12.24
N LYS A 76 6.24 20.09 11.59
CA LYS A 76 6.26 20.91 10.38
C LYS A 76 5.57 20.21 9.20
N HIS A 77 5.83 18.91 9.05
CA HIS A 77 5.31 18.10 7.93
C HIS A 77 4.38 16.99 8.43
N HIS A 78 3.29 16.77 7.71
CA HIS A 78 2.24 15.83 8.04
C HIS A 78 2.07 14.79 6.95
N ALA A 79 2.21 13.50 7.28
CA ALA A 79 1.94 12.41 6.34
C ALA A 79 0.65 11.66 6.71
N ILE A 80 -0.21 11.43 5.73
CA ILE A 80 -1.43 10.63 5.86
C ILE A 80 -1.37 9.48 4.86
N LYS A 81 -1.40 8.24 5.37
CA LYS A 81 -1.55 7.05 4.54
C LYS A 81 -3.00 6.57 4.55
N SER A 82 -3.63 6.56 3.38
CA SER A 82 -4.94 5.93 3.19
C SER A 82 -4.88 4.84 2.12
N VAL A 83 -5.73 3.82 2.27
CA VAL A 83 -5.96 2.78 1.26
C VAL A 83 -7.42 2.78 0.78
N ARG A 84 -8.20 3.77 1.22
CA ARG A 84 -9.65 3.89 1.00
C ARG A 84 -10.04 5.11 0.17
N VAL A 85 -9.07 5.84 -0.36
CA VAL A 85 -9.31 6.86 -1.38
C VAL A 85 -9.43 6.12 -2.71
N ARG A 86 -10.64 6.05 -3.25
CA ARG A 86 -10.92 5.31 -4.50
C ARG A 86 -10.82 6.19 -5.73
N LEU A 87 -11.22 7.45 -5.57
CA LEU A 87 -11.27 8.49 -6.59
C LEU A 87 -10.47 9.67 -6.08
N LEU A 88 -9.49 10.10 -6.85
CA LEU A 88 -8.55 11.15 -6.45
C LEU A 88 -9.25 12.52 -6.40
N GLU A 89 -10.36 12.69 -7.12
CA GLU A 89 -11.26 13.87 -7.13
C GLU A 89 -11.81 14.16 -5.73
N THR A 90 -11.96 13.13 -4.89
CA THR A 90 -12.42 13.31 -3.51
C THR A 90 -11.44 14.12 -2.65
N LEU A 91 -10.20 14.30 -3.11
CA LEU A 91 -9.20 15.15 -2.45
C LEU A 91 -9.20 16.59 -2.98
N GLN A 92 -9.95 16.90 -4.04
CA GLN A 92 -9.97 18.23 -4.66
C GLN A 92 -10.25 19.35 -3.65
N PRO A 93 -11.23 19.27 -2.73
CA PRO A 93 -11.46 20.33 -1.75
C PRO A 93 -10.26 20.58 -0.82
N LEU A 94 -9.45 19.55 -0.53
CA LEU A 94 -8.25 19.68 0.28
C LEU A 94 -7.08 20.29 -0.50
N LEU A 95 -7.03 20.05 -1.80
CA LEU A 95 -6.01 20.59 -2.69
C LEU A 95 -6.32 22.03 -3.10
N GLU A 96 -7.58 22.42 -3.22
CA GLU A 96 -7.96 23.80 -3.57
C GLU A 96 -7.91 24.77 -2.37
N ASP A 97 -7.86 24.27 -1.13
CA ASP A 97 -7.74 25.12 0.06
C ASP A 97 -6.36 25.81 0.09
N PRO A 98 -6.28 27.15 -0.05
CA PRO A 98 -5.01 27.87 -0.10
C PRO A 98 -4.23 27.84 1.22
N ARG A 99 -4.86 27.38 2.31
CA ARG A 99 -4.21 27.22 3.62
C ARG A 99 -3.44 25.91 3.73
N LEU A 100 -3.62 24.98 2.78
CA LEU A 100 -3.04 23.64 2.81
C LEU A 100 -2.09 23.44 1.62
N ASP A 101 -0.83 23.09 1.91
CA ASP A 101 0.09 22.55 0.91
C ASP A 101 0.01 21.03 0.90
N VAL A 102 -0.94 20.49 0.14
CA VAL A 102 -1.17 19.06 0.01
C VAL A 102 -0.50 18.54 -1.26
N ARG A 103 0.31 17.48 -1.11
CA ARG A 103 0.89 16.70 -2.20
C ARG A 103 0.42 15.25 -2.10
N VAL A 104 0.11 14.65 -3.25
CA VAL A 104 -0.44 13.29 -3.33
C VAL A 104 0.56 12.37 -4.01
N ILE A 105 0.97 11.32 -3.29
CA ILE A 105 1.72 10.20 -3.86
C ILE A 105 0.78 9.00 -3.97
N GLN A 106 0.42 8.61 -5.18
CA GLN A 106 -0.44 7.46 -5.44
C GLN A 106 0.42 6.22 -5.70
N LEU A 107 0.33 5.23 -4.81
CA LEU A 107 1.02 3.96 -4.93
C LEU A 107 0.15 2.95 -5.71
N VAL A 108 0.64 2.46 -6.84
CA VAL A 108 0.04 1.36 -7.60
C VAL A 108 0.89 0.09 -7.49
N ARG A 109 0.31 -1.06 -7.81
CA ARG A 109 0.95 -2.37 -7.73
C ARG A 109 0.36 -3.28 -8.80
N ASP A 110 1.13 -4.28 -9.25
CA ASP A 110 0.66 -5.27 -10.21
C ASP A 110 -0.64 -5.94 -9.71
N PRO A 111 -1.75 -5.86 -10.48
CA PRO A 111 -3.03 -6.49 -10.10
C PRO A 111 -2.90 -7.99 -9.81
N ARG A 112 -2.01 -8.71 -10.48
CA ARG A 112 -1.74 -10.14 -10.24
C ARG A 112 -1.12 -10.33 -8.86
N ALA A 113 -0.15 -9.49 -8.51
CA ALA A 113 0.47 -9.46 -7.18
C ALA A 113 -0.53 -9.09 -6.08
N ILE A 114 -1.47 -8.17 -6.37
CA ILE A 114 -2.54 -7.82 -5.44
C ILE A 114 -3.45 -9.01 -5.16
N LEU A 115 -3.93 -9.70 -6.21
CA LEU A 115 -4.81 -10.86 -6.06
C LEU A 115 -4.12 -11.98 -5.26
N ALA A 116 -2.91 -12.38 -5.69
CA ALA A 116 -2.11 -13.38 -4.99
C ALA A 116 -1.92 -13.00 -3.51
N SER A 117 -1.69 -11.71 -3.25
CA SER A 117 -1.47 -11.24 -1.91
C SER A 117 -2.72 -11.32 -1.03
N ARG A 118 -3.88 -10.95 -1.57
CA ARG A 118 -5.16 -11.01 -0.86
C ARG A 118 -5.60 -12.45 -0.61
N MET A 119 -5.40 -13.36 -1.57
CA MET A 119 -5.67 -14.79 -1.41
C MET A 119 -4.89 -15.42 -0.26
N ALA A 120 -3.62 -15.03 -0.11
CA ALA A 120 -2.78 -15.51 0.99
C ALA A 120 -3.17 -14.88 2.34
N ALA A 121 -3.41 -13.57 2.38
CA ALA A 121 -3.70 -12.84 3.62
C ALA A 121 -5.13 -13.07 4.15
N PHE A 122 -6.10 -13.30 3.26
CA PHE A 122 -7.53 -13.35 3.57
C PHE A 122 -8.16 -14.62 3.00
N SER A 123 -7.54 -15.78 3.26
CA SER A 123 -7.93 -17.08 2.70
C SER A 123 -9.42 -17.40 2.78
N SER A 124 -10.09 -17.05 3.88
CA SER A 124 -11.53 -17.30 4.05
C SER A 124 -12.42 -16.44 3.15
N GLN A 125 -11.98 -15.22 2.83
CA GLN A 125 -12.73 -14.31 1.94
C GLN A 125 -12.48 -14.65 0.47
N TYR A 126 -11.31 -15.19 0.15
CA TYR A 126 -10.88 -15.55 -1.20
C TYR A 126 -10.94 -17.08 -1.43
N HIS A 127 -11.86 -17.78 -0.75
CA HIS A 127 -11.97 -19.23 -0.89
C HIS A 127 -12.43 -19.64 -2.30
N MET A 128 -13.36 -18.90 -2.90
CA MET A 128 -13.80 -19.13 -4.30
C MET A 128 -12.64 -19.06 -5.29
N TRP A 129 -11.82 -18.01 -5.20
CA TRP A 129 -10.59 -17.87 -6.00
C TRP A 129 -9.61 -19.03 -5.83
N LYS A 130 -9.54 -19.65 -4.63
CA LYS A 130 -8.71 -20.83 -4.39
C LYS A 130 -9.30 -22.09 -5.01
N ASN A 131 -10.62 -22.24 -4.99
CA ASN A 131 -11.30 -23.37 -5.61
C ASN A 131 -11.12 -23.31 -7.13
N TRP A 132 -11.37 -22.15 -7.74
CA TRP A 132 -11.14 -21.97 -9.19
C TRP A 132 -9.70 -22.20 -9.62
N ALA A 133 -8.74 -21.85 -8.76
CA ALA A 133 -7.34 -22.19 -8.98
C ALA A 133 -7.08 -23.70 -9.03
N GLN A 134 -7.83 -24.51 -8.26
CA GLN A 134 -7.73 -25.97 -8.26
C GLN A 134 -8.49 -26.58 -9.44
N ASP A 135 -9.69 -26.06 -9.72
CA ASP A 135 -10.57 -26.55 -10.78
C ASP A 135 -10.08 -26.14 -12.18
N GLY A 136 -9.20 -25.14 -12.26
CA GLY A 136 -8.64 -24.63 -13.51
C GLY A 136 -9.60 -23.79 -14.34
N GLN A 137 -10.83 -23.57 -13.86
CA GLN A 137 -11.86 -22.77 -14.52
C GLN A 137 -12.27 -21.60 -13.63
N VAL A 138 -12.26 -20.40 -14.21
CA VAL A 138 -12.68 -19.17 -13.55
C VAL A 138 -13.82 -18.58 -14.35
N PRO A 139 -15.05 -18.51 -13.81
CA PRO A 139 -16.17 -17.88 -14.50
C PRO A 139 -15.94 -16.37 -14.58
N GLU A 140 -15.77 -15.84 -15.79
CA GLU A 140 -15.45 -14.41 -15.96
C GLU A 140 -16.61 -13.48 -15.59
N ASP A 141 -17.85 -13.97 -15.70
CA ASP A 141 -19.07 -13.25 -15.33
C ASP A 141 -19.39 -13.32 -13.83
N ASP A 142 -18.56 -14.00 -13.03
CA ASP A 142 -18.75 -14.08 -11.58
C ASP A 142 -18.59 -12.71 -10.90
N GLU A 143 -19.40 -12.46 -9.87
CA GLU A 143 -19.41 -11.21 -9.11
C GLU A 143 -18.02 -10.84 -8.55
N GLU A 144 -17.24 -11.82 -8.09
CA GLU A 144 -15.92 -11.56 -7.53
C GLU A 144 -14.90 -11.17 -8.61
N VAL A 145 -15.03 -11.70 -9.83
CA VAL A 145 -14.22 -11.29 -10.99
C VAL A 145 -14.61 -9.89 -11.45
N MET A 146 -15.91 -9.60 -11.51
CA MET A 146 -16.43 -8.25 -11.81
C MET A 146 -15.99 -7.22 -10.78
N ARG A 147 -15.91 -7.61 -9.49
CA ARG A 147 -15.39 -6.77 -8.41
C ARG A 147 -13.90 -6.50 -8.54
N LEU A 148 -13.11 -7.49 -8.98
CA LEU A 148 -11.70 -7.30 -9.32
C LEU A 148 -11.57 -6.29 -10.47
N LYS A 149 -12.32 -6.50 -11.56
CA LYS A 149 -12.37 -5.58 -12.71
C LYS A 149 -12.72 -4.16 -12.29
N GLY A 150 -13.81 -3.98 -11.54
CA GLY A 150 -14.23 -2.69 -11.02
C GLY A 150 -13.18 -2.02 -10.11
N SER A 151 -12.40 -2.80 -9.36
CA SER A 151 -11.27 -2.29 -8.57
C SER A 151 -10.14 -1.80 -9.47
N CYS A 152 -9.81 -2.54 -10.53
CA CYS A 152 -8.80 -2.14 -11.52
C CYS A 152 -9.22 -0.89 -12.31
N ASP A 153 -10.49 -0.81 -12.71
CA ASP A 153 -11.08 0.34 -13.40
C ASP A 153 -11.08 1.59 -12.51
N GLN A 154 -11.42 1.48 -11.22
CA GLN A 154 -11.37 2.60 -10.27
C GLN A 154 -9.95 3.15 -10.10
N VAL A 155 -8.95 2.27 -9.89
CA VAL A 155 -7.56 2.72 -9.74
C VAL A 155 -7.05 3.32 -11.04
N ARG A 156 -7.41 2.75 -12.20
CA ARG A 156 -7.08 3.31 -13.52
C ARG A 156 -7.63 4.72 -13.70
N SER A 157 -8.94 4.90 -13.49
CA SER A 157 -9.60 6.20 -13.63
C SER A 157 -9.00 7.26 -12.68
N SER A 158 -8.73 6.88 -11.43
CA SER A 158 -8.03 7.75 -10.47
C SER A 158 -6.63 8.16 -10.96
N VAL A 159 -5.89 7.24 -11.59
CA VAL A 159 -4.56 7.53 -12.12
C VAL A 159 -4.63 8.36 -13.39
N GLU A 160 -5.54 8.08 -14.31
CA GLU A 160 -5.76 8.85 -15.54
C GLU A 160 -6.06 10.32 -15.21
N MET A 161 -6.93 10.57 -14.22
CA MET A 161 -7.16 11.93 -13.74
C MET A 161 -5.90 12.54 -13.12
N GLY A 162 -5.16 11.77 -12.30
CA GLY A 162 -3.89 12.22 -11.73
C GLY A 162 -2.86 12.63 -12.79
N LEU A 163 -2.74 11.85 -13.86
CA LEU A 163 -1.84 12.10 -14.99
C LEU A 163 -2.36 13.22 -15.92
N SER A 164 -3.66 13.49 -15.95
CA SER A 164 -4.23 14.62 -16.70
C SER A 164 -3.83 15.99 -16.12
N GLN A 165 -3.30 16.03 -14.89
CA GLN A 165 -2.78 17.23 -14.22
C GLN A 165 -3.73 18.45 -14.33
N PRO A 166 -4.99 18.34 -13.86
CA PRO A 166 -5.89 19.48 -13.83
C PRO A 166 -5.30 20.63 -13.01
N PRO A 167 -5.78 21.89 -13.18
CA PRO A 167 -5.20 23.05 -12.53
C PRO A 167 -5.03 22.90 -11.00
N TRP A 168 -5.98 22.27 -10.33
CA TRP A 168 -5.93 22.01 -8.89
C TRP A 168 -4.94 20.91 -8.49
N LEU A 169 -4.40 20.11 -9.41
CA LEU A 169 -3.48 19.01 -9.10
C LEU A 169 -2.06 19.21 -9.67
N ARG A 170 -1.91 20.17 -10.57
CA ARG A 170 -0.65 20.42 -11.29
C ARG A 170 0.54 20.55 -10.35
N GLY A 171 1.56 19.72 -10.55
CA GLY A 171 2.79 19.70 -9.73
C GLY A 171 2.61 19.15 -8.32
N ARG A 172 1.42 18.66 -7.95
CA ARG A 172 1.06 18.15 -6.63
C ARG A 172 0.68 16.67 -6.62
N TYR A 173 0.91 15.97 -7.73
CA TYR A 173 0.65 14.53 -7.86
C TYR A 173 1.87 13.78 -8.38
N MET A 174 2.17 12.66 -7.74
CA MET A 174 3.21 11.71 -8.13
C MET A 174 2.63 10.30 -8.14
N LEU A 175 2.79 9.58 -9.25
CA LEU A 175 2.46 8.16 -9.35
C LEU A 175 3.70 7.31 -9.10
N VAL A 176 3.61 6.31 -8.22
CA VAL A 176 4.72 5.42 -7.90
C VAL A 176 4.27 3.97 -7.94
N ARG A 177 5.07 3.09 -8.56
CA ARG A 177 4.84 1.64 -8.50
C ARG A 177 5.52 1.03 -7.29
N TYR A 178 4.85 0.08 -6.65
CA TYR A 178 5.41 -0.70 -5.56
C TYR A 178 6.70 -1.43 -5.96
N GLU A 179 6.73 -1.98 -7.17
CA GLU A 179 7.86 -2.73 -7.70
C GLU A 179 9.10 -1.83 -7.88
N ASP A 180 8.90 -0.56 -8.25
CA ASP A 180 9.99 0.41 -8.40
C ASP A 180 10.62 0.73 -7.04
N ILE A 181 9.79 0.96 -6.01
CA ILE A 181 10.26 1.16 -4.63
C ILE A 181 10.99 -0.08 -4.11
N ALA A 182 10.49 -1.27 -4.46
CA ALA A 182 11.07 -2.52 -3.98
C ALA A 182 12.42 -2.85 -4.65
N LEU A 183 12.62 -2.41 -5.90
CA LEU A 183 13.84 -2.60 -6.67
C LEU A 183 14.92 -1.58 -6.27
N ASP A 184 14.56 -0.29 -6.23
CA ASP A 184 15.47 0.78 -5.82
C ASP A 184 14.84 1.65 -4.72
N PRO A 185 14.87 1.18 -3.46
CA PRO A 185 14.24 1.89 -2.36
C PRO A 185 14.92 3.21 -2.01
N MET A 186 16.23 3.34 -2.25
CA MET A 186 16.97 4.58 -1.97
C MET A 186 16.63 5.66 -2.98
N GLN A 187 16.76 5.34 -4.28
CA GLN A 187 16.47 6.30 -5.34
C GLN A 187 15.01 6.74 -5.31
N LYS A 188 14.06 5.80 -5.16
CA LYS A 188 12.64 6.15 -5.12
C LYS A 188 12.27 6.94 -3.89
N ALA A 189 12.92 6.70 -2.74
CA ALA A 189 12.75 7.56 -1.58
C ALA A 189 13.25 8.99 -1.85
N GLU A 190 14.45 9.16 -2.43
CA GLU A 190 14.96 10.48 -2.81
C GLU A 190 14.00 11.26 -3.72
N GLU A 191 13.49 10.59 -4.75
CA GLU A 191 12.49 11.18 -5.65
C GLU A 191 11.22 11.61 -4.90
N MET A 192 10.69 10.76 -4.03
CA MET A 192 9.48 11.05 -3.24
C MET A 192 9.69 12.19 -2.24
N TYR A 193 10.86 12.26 -1.58
CA TYR A 193 11.19 13.35 -0.65
C TYR A 193 11.39 14.67 -1.39
N LYS A 194 12.06 14.64 -2.55
CA LYS A 194 12.21 15.80 -3.44
C LYS A 194 10.85 16.30 -3.91
N PHE A 195 9.99 15.41 -4.38
CA PHE A 195 8.61 15.75 -4.77
C PHE A 195 7.81 16.33 -3.60
N ALA A 196 7.98 15.81 -2.39
CA ALA A 196 7.28 16.31 -1.21
C ALA A 196 7.86 17.64 -0.67
N GLU A 197 8.99 18.12 -1.21
CA GLU A 197 9.76 19.26 -0.68
C GLU A 197 10.16 19.10 0.79
N ILE A 198 10.50 17.85 1.16
CA ILE A 198 10.95 17.50 2.50
C ILE A 198 12.43 17.12 2.43
N PRO A 199 13.31 17.69 3.27
CA PRO A 199 14.71 17.28 3.33
C PRO A 199 14.84 15.78 3.63
N PHE A 200 15.61 15.07 2.82
CA PHE A 200 15.82 13.65 3.02
C PHE A 200 16.93 13.40 4.06
N SER A 201 16.51 13.24 5.31
CA SER A 201 17.40 13.13 6.47
C SER A 201 18.20 11.83 6.50
N SER A 202 19.38 11.85 7.16
CA SER A 202 20.20 10.66 7.36
C SER A 202 19.45 9.57 8.14
N GLN A 203 18.59 9.95 9.09
CA GLN A 203 17.79 8.98 9.85
C GLN A 203 16.77 8.26 8.96
N ALA A 204 16.19 8.95 7.98
CA ALA A 204 15.29 8.32 7.01
C ALA A 204 16.06 7.34 6.11
N ARG A 205 17.25 7.72 5.63
CA ARG A 205 18.14 6.85 4.85
C ARG A 205 18.51 5.57 5.61
N GLU A 206 19.01 5.71 6.84
CA GLU A 206 19.36 4.59 7.71
C GLU A 206 18.17 3.68 7.99
N TRP A 207 16.99 4.26 8.23
CA TRP A 207 15.77 3.49 8.47
C TRP A 207 15.40 2.65 7.25
N ILE A 208 15.43 3.24 6.04
CA ILE A 208 15.08 2.51 4.82
C ILE A 208 16.11 1.40 4.61
N LEU A 209 17.42 1.69 4.66
CA LEU A 209 18.47 0.67 4.51
C LEU A 209 18.26 -0.51 5.45
N LYS A 210 17.95 -0.23 6.73
CA LYS A 210 17.70 -1.25 7.74
C LYS A 210 16.46 -2.12 7.47
N ASN A 211 15.43 -1.56 6.83
CA ASN A 211 14.19 -2.29 6.57
C ASN A 211 14.20 -2.97 5.19
N THR A 212 14.92 -2.44 4.20
CA THR A 212 14.94 -2.99 2.84
C THR A 212 16.06 -3.99 2.60
N HIS A 213 17.12 -3.98 3.41
CA HIS A 213 18.22 -4.95 3.39
C HIS A 213 18.24 -5.85 4.64
N ALA A 214 17.17 -6.60 4.89
CA ALA A 214 17.12 -7.53 6.01
C ALA A 214 17.15 -9.01 5.56
N THR A 215 18.01 -9.78 6.24
CA THR A 215 18.13 -11.25 6.22
C THR A 215 16.84 -11.93 6.70
N GLU A 216 16.65 -13.18 6.29
CA GLU A 216 15.39 -13.93 6.14
C GLU A 216 14.48 -14.13 7.38
N GLU A 217 14.78 -13.56 8.55
CA GLU A 217 14.19 -13.99 9.84
C GLU A 217 12.94 -13.23 10.32
N ALA A 218 12.19 -12.54 9.44
CA ALA A 218 10.93 -11.90 9.83
C ALA A 218 9.69 -12.62 9.28
N SER A 219 9.20 -13.60 10.05
CA SER A 219 8.06 -14.49 9.78
C SER A 219 6.66 -13.84 9.82
N SER A 220 6.51 -12.60 9.32
CA SER A 220 5.18 -11.96 9.17
C SER A 220 4.91 -11.54 7.72
N TYR A 221 3.67 -11.78 7.26
CA TYR A 221 3.21 -11.52 5.90
C TYR A 221 3.34 -10.04 5.48
N PHE A 222 3.33 -9.14 6.45
CA PHE A 222 3.41 -7.68 6.26
C PHE A 222 4.65 -7.05 6.91
N SER A 223 5.71 -7.83 7.22
CA SER A 223 6.95 -7.30 7.81
C SER A 223 7.59 -6.28 6.88
N THR A 224 8.13 -5.21 7.48
CA THR A 224 8.93 -4.21 6.77
C THR A 224 10.39 -4.62 6.60
N GLN A 225 10.87 -5.64 7.34
CA GLN A 225 12.23 -6.17 7.29
C GLN A 225 12.28 -7.38 6.37
N LYS A 226 12.57 -7.19 5.08
CA LYS A 226 12.82 -8.27 4.09
C LYS A 226 13.65 -7.72 2.92
N ASN A 227 14.35 -8.58 2.18
CA ASN A 227 14.81 -8.24 0.84
C ASN A 227 13.61 -7.83 -0.02
N SER A 228 13.47 -6.52 -0.26
CA SER A 228 12.28 -5.94 -0.89
C SER A 228 12.12 -6.40 -2.33
N SER A 229 13.21 -6.59 -3.05
CA SER A 229 13.20 -6.93 -4.48
C SER A 229 12.71 -8.37 -4.69
N GLU A 230 13.20 -9.33 -3.91
CA GLU A 230 12.72 -10.72 -3.96
C GLU A 230 11.24 -10.84 -3.57
N GLN A 231 10.82 -10.05 -2.58
CA GLN A 231 9.44 -10.04 -2.12
C GLN A 231 8.47 -9.44 -3.15
N ALA A 232 8.93 -8.51 -3.99
CA ALA A 232 8.14 -7.95 -5.06
C ALA A 232 7.83 -8.98 -6.15
N GLU A 233 8.72 -9.95 -6.40
CA GLU A 233 8.52 -11.00 -7.41
C GLU A 233 7.92 -12.29 -6.86
N LYS A 234 7.86 -12.48 -5.53
CA LYS A 234 7.38 -13.71 -4.89
C LYS A 234 6.00 -14.18 -5.39
N TRP A 235 5.13 -13.26 -5.78
CA TRP A 235 3.80 -13.60 -6.26
C TRP A 235 3.82 -14.46 -7.53
N ARG A 236 4.86 -14.32 -8.38
CA ARG A 236 5.04 -15.05 -9.64
C ARG A 236 5.02 -16.57 -9.47
N PHE A 237 5.49 -17.07 -8.32
CA PHE A 237 5.52 -18.50 -7.97
C PHE A 237 4.31 -18.98 -7.19
N SER A 238 3.49 -18.06 -6.68
CA SER A 238 2.37 -18.38 -5.79
C SER A 238 1.01 -18.25 -6.45
N ILE A 239 0.93 -17.49 -7.55
CA ILE A 239 -0.31 -17.34 -8.31
C ILE A 239 -0.39 -18.47 -9.36
N PRO A 240 -1.49 -19.24 -9.38
CA PRO A 240 -1.77 -20.15 -10.47
C PRO A 240 -1.87 -19.39 -11.80
N PHE A 241 -1.29 -19.94 -12.86
CA PHE A 241 -1.25 -19.27 -14.16
C PHE A 241 -2.64 -18.94 -14.70
N THR A 242 -3.63 -19.81 -14.48
CA THR A 242 -5.04 -19.59 -14.84
C THR A 242 -5.61 -18.31 -14.22
N LEU A 243 -5.32 -18.04 -12.94
CA LEU A 243 -5.74 -16.80 -12.29
C LEU A 243 -5.00 -15.58 -12.83
N ALA A 244 -3.70 -15.73 -13.13
CA ALA A 244 -2.92 -14.65 -13.73
C ALA A 244 -3.48 -14.25 -15.11
N GLN A 245 -3.93 -15.22 -15.92
CA GLN A 245 -4.57 -14.98 -17.21
C GLN A 245 -5.89 -14.21 -17.06
N VAL A 246 -6.73 -14.58 -16.09
CA VAL A 246 -7.99 -13.85 -15.83
C VAL A 246 -7.71 -12.41 -15.41
N VAL A 247 -6.77 -12.20 -14.48
CA VAL A 247 -6.37 -10.85 -14.06
C VAL A 247 -5.88 -10.03 -15.25
N GLN A 248 -5.04 -10.61 -16.11
CA GLN A 248 -4.57 -9.97 -17.33
C GLN A 248 -5.73 -9.57 -18.26
N LYS A 249 -6.71 -10.46 -18.43
CA LYS A 249 -7.88 -10.18 -19.26
C LYS A 249 -8.72 -9.05 -18.70
N VAL A 250 -9.05 -9.09 -17.40
CA VAL A 250 -9.98 -8.14 -16.79
C VAL A 250 -9.35 -6.79 -16.44
N CYS A 251 -8.06 -6.78 -16.08
CA CYS A 251 -7.32 -5.59 -15.67
C CYS A 251 -6.34 -5.11 -16.75
N GLY A 252 -6.47 -5.61 -17.99
CA GLY A 252 -5.52 -5.35 -19.07
C GLY A 252 -5.23 -3.87 -19.32
N PRO A 253 -6.24 -2.99 -19.49
CA PRO A 253 -6.02 -1.56 -19.66
C PRO A 253 -5.27 -0.93 -18.48
N THR A 254 -5.60 -1.33 -17.25
CA THR A 254 -4.92 -0.87 -16.02
C THR A 254 -3.46 -1.33 -16.01
N MET A 255 -3.19 -2.57 -16.41
CA MET A 255 -1.83 -3.11 -16.49
C MET A 255 -0.97 -2.37 -17.52
N GLN A 256 -1.52 -2.10 -18.70
CA GLN A 256 -0.85 -1.33 -19.74
C GLN A 256 -0.55 0.10 -19.29
N LEU A 257 -1.53 0.76 -18.64
CA LEU A 257 -1.33 2.11 -18.09
C LEU A 257 -0.15 2.14 -17.11
N PHE A 258 -0.01 1.12 -16.25
CA PHE A 258 1.07 1.03 -15.26
C PHE A 258 2.35 0.38 -15.81
N GLY A 259 2.41 0.01 -17.09
CA GLY A 259 3.59 -0.60 -17.71
C GLY A 259 3.91 -2.00 -17.19
N TYR A 260 2.89 -2.81 -16.90
CA TYR A 260 3.04 -4.23 -16.59
C TYR A 260 2.87 -5.08 -17.86
N LYS A 261 3.83 -5.99 -18.09
CA LYS A 261 3.83 -6.87 -19.26
C LYS A 261 2.95 -8.10 -19.02
N PHE A 262 2.27 -8.50 -20.09
CA PHE A 262 1.47 -9.73 -20.14
C PHE A 262 2.39 -10.93 -20.28
N VAL A 263 1.99 -12.05 -19.68
CA VAL A 263 2.62 -13.35 -19.88
C VAL A 263 1.64 -14.29 -20.59
N ASN A 264 2.16 -15.06 -21.55
CA ASN A 264 1.36 -15.97 -22.38
C ASN A 264 1.50 -17.42 -21.96
N ASP A 265 2.48 -17.73 -21.11
CA ASP A 265 2.75 -19.07 -20.61
C ASP A 265 3.32 -19.04 -19.18
N GLU A 266 3.18 -20.17 -18.49
CA GLU A 266 3.62 -20.34 -17.10
C GLU A 266 5.15 -20.28 -16.96
N LYS A 267 5.91 -20.74 -17.95
CA LYS A 267 7.39 -20.72 -17.89
C LYS A 267 7.90 -19.28 -17.88
N THR A 268 7.32 -18.41 -18.71
CA THR A 268 7.62 -16.98 -18.71
C THR A 268 7.18 -16.31 -17.40
N LEU A 269 6.03 -16.71 -16.85
CA LEU A 269 5.56 -16.19 -15.56
C LEU A 269 6.57 -16.43 -14.44
N ILE A 270 7.14 -17.63 -14.32
CA ILE A 270 8.05 -17.97 -13.21
C ILE A 270 9.52 -17.57 -13.47
N ASN A 271 9.89 -17.30 -14.72
CA ASN A 271 11.28 -17.02 -15.07
C ASN A 271 11.70 -15.57 -14.74
N LYS A 272 12.46 -15.40 -13.67
CA LYS A 272 12.95 -14.09 -13.16
C LYS A 272 13.86 -13.34 -14.13
N SER A 273 14.50 -14.02 -15.09
CA SER A 273 15.30 -13.35 -16.12
C SER A 273 14.44 -12.48 -17.04
N PHE A 274 13.13 -12.75 -17.12
CA PHE A 274 12.17 -11.89 -17.80
C PHE A 274 11.56 -10.89 -16.84
N SER A 275 11.81 -9.60 -17.08
CA SER A 275 11.11 -8.52 -16.40
C SER A 275 9.66 -8.44 -16.88
N LEU A 276 8.71 -8.52 -15.93
CA LEU A 276 7.28 -8.30 -16.17
C LEU A 276 6.86 -6.84 -16.04
N ARG A 277 7.83 -5.92 -16.00
CA ARG A 277 7.65 -4.48 -15.86
C ARG A 277 8.42 -3.75 -16.97
N GLU A 278 7.82 -2.71 -17.51
CA GLU A 278 8.46 -1.77 -18.41
C GLU A 278 9.24 -0.70 -17.63
N ASP A 279 10.34 -0.25 -18.22
CA ASP A 279 11.03 0.95 -17.75
C ASP A 279 10.25 2.19 -18.18
N LYS A 280 9.19 2.46 -17.43
CA LYS A 280 8.23 3.54 -17.65
C LYS A 280 8.40 4.57 -16.55
N GLN A 281 8.60 5.82 -16.95
CA GLN A 281 8.53 6.98 -16.07
C GLN A 281 7.14 7.61 -16.17
N PHE A 282 6.59 8.01 -15.01
CA PHE A 282 5.29 8.68 -14.91
C PHE A 282 5.54 10.15 -14.58
N ASN A 283 6.04 10.88 -15.57
CA ASN A 283 6.36 12.31 -15.44
C ASN A 283 5.22 13.15 -16.02
#